data_AF-A0A1S3JH31-F1
#
_entry.id   AF-A0A1S3JH31-F1
#
_cell.length_a   1.000
_cell.length_b   1.000
_cell.length_c   1.000
_cell.angle_alpha   90.00
_cell.angle_beta   90.00
_cell.angle_gamma   90.00
#
_symmetry.space_group_name_H-M   'P 1'
#
loop_
_entity.id
_entity.type
_entity.pdbx_description
1 polymer ?
#
loop_
_entity_poly.entity_id
_entity_poly.type
_entity_poly.pdbx_seq_one_letter_code
_entity_poly.pdbx_strand_id
1 'polypeptide(L)'
;LAQFANKEEGVGIPQDIQLFDIFSQQISQVIQNRPDMPPEDIVSLQVALINLALKCYPDRVDYVDKVLETTEEIFNRLNLDHIENSSAVSKELMRLMKIPVDSYNNILTVLQLEHFGPLFEYFDFAAKKSMSSYIIVNALDNDIKIPSQEQVDAILNLVAPLVCDQEGQPQDDIDPEDFAEEQGLMGRLINLMQAEDADQQYLILNAARKHFGNGGNMRIKYTLPPLVFAAYKLAFKYKELEEE
;
A
#
# COMPACT_ATOMS: atom_id res chain seq x y z
N LEU A 1 -6.38 -18.77 -19.60
CA LEU A 1 -6.22 -17.51 -20.37
C LEU A 1 -5.01 -16.70 -19.91
N ALA A 2 -4.84 -16.43 -18.61
CA ALA A 2 -3.61 -15.80 -18.11
C ALA A 2 -2.31 -16.56 -18.52
N GLN A 3 -2.30 -17.90 -18.48
CA GLN A 3 -1.19 -18.71 -19.00
C GLN A 3 -1.03 -18.67 -20.53
N PHE A 4 -2.09 -18.29 -21.25
CA PHE A 4 -2.07 -18.14 -22.71
C PHE A 4 -1.51 -16.77 -23.12
N ALA A 5 -1.73 -15.73 -22.30
CA ALA A 5 -1.13 -14.40 -22.47
C ALA A 5 0.41 -14.45 -22.40
N ASN A 6 0.97 -15.27 -21.51
CA ASN A 6 2.40 -15.34 -21.24
C ASN A 6 3.16 -16.35 -22.12
N LYS A 7 2.57 -16.88 -23.21
CA LYS A 7 3.30 -17.78 -24.13
C LYS A 7 4.10 -16.96 -25.14
N GLU A 8 5.42 -17.05 -25.07
CA GLU A 8 6.35 -16.44 -26.04
C GLU A 8 6.18 -16.97 -27.48
N GLU A 9 5.67 -18.20 -27.65
CA GLU A 9 5.47 -18.84 -28.96
C GLU A 9 4.00 -18.85 -29.44
N GLY A 10 3.20 -17.86 -29.06
CA GLY A 10 1.81 -17.70 -29.50
C GLY A 10 1.51 -16.29 -30.01
N VAL A 11 0.40 -16.12 -30.74
CA VAL A 11 -0.07 -14.82 -31.29
C VAL A 11 -0.44 -13.80 -30.18
N GLY A 12 -0.25 -14.15 -28.89
CA GLY A 12 -0.73 -13.37 -27.75
C GLY A 12 -2.26 -13.37 -27.64
N ILE A 13 -2.80 -12.56 -26.73
CA ILE A 13 -4.22 -12.23 -26.72
C ILE A 13 -4.47 -11.24 -27.87
N PRO A 14 -5.42 -11.51 -28.79
CA PRO A 14 -5.78 -10.55 -29.82
C PRO A 14 -6.23 -9.21 -29.21
N GLN A 15 -5.63 -8.09 -29.64
CA GLN A 15 -5.89 -6.75 -29.08
C GLN A 15 -7.34 -6.29 -29.27
N ASP A 16 -8.04 -6.88 -30.23
CA ASP A 16 -9.46 -6.66 -30.53
C ASP A 16 -10.40 -7.28 -29.48
N ILE A 17 -9.91 -8.18 -28.63
CA ILE A 17 -10.69 -8.79 -27.56
C ILE A 17 -10.40 -8.08 -26.24
N GLN A 18 -11.36 -7.27 -25.79
CA GLN A 18 -11.34 -6.61 -24.48
C GLN A 18 -11.67 -7.61 -23.36
N LEU A 19 -10.74 -8.54 -23.07
CA LEU A 19 -10.95 -9.60 -22.08
C LEU A 19 -11.30 -9.01 -20.71
N PHE A 20 -10.65 -7.92 -20.29
CA PHE A 20 -10.96 -7.29 -19.01
C PHE A 20 -12.43 -6.89 -18.91
N ASP A 21 -12.94 -6.17 -19.91
CA ASP A 21 -14.33 -5.69 -19.93
C ASP A 21 -15.32 -6.86 -19.95
N ILE A 22 -15.04 -7.89 -20.76
CA ILE A 22 -15.87 -9.10 -20.83
C ILE A 22 -15.89 -9.81 -19.47
N PHE A 23 -14.72 -10.08 -18.87
CA PHE A 23 -14.66 -10.79 -17.60
C PHE A 23 -15.25 -9.98 -16.44
N SER A 24 -15.02 -8.68 -16.41
CA SER A 24 -15.61 -7.77 -15.41
C SER A 24 -17.14 -7.79 -15.47
N GLN A 25 -17.71 -7.70 -16.66
CA GLN A 25 -19.17 -7.79 -16.85
C GLN A 25 -19.72 -9.17 -16.47
N GLN A 26 -19.04 -10.25 -16.86
CA GLN A 26 -19.48 -11.61 -16.53
C GLN A 26 -19.41 -11.89 -15.02
N ILE A 27 -18.34 -11.49 -14.35
CA ILE A 27 -18.21 -11.60 -12.89
C ILE A 27 -19.33 -10.81 -12.21
N SER A 28 -19.59 -9.58 -12.64
CA SER A 28 -20.69 -8.76 -12.12
C SER A 28 -22.06 -9.45 -12.27
N GLN A 29 -22.33 -10.04 -13.43
CA GLN A 29 -23.57 -10.80 -13.68
C GLN A 29 -23.66 -12.06 -12.80
N VAL A 30 -22.55 -12.78 -12.62
CA VAL A 30 -22.52 -13.97 -11.76
C VAL A 30 -22.83 -13.61 -10.31
N ILE A 31 -22.26 -12.51 -9.80
CA ILE A 31 -22.53 -12.01 -8.44
C ILE A 31 -24.00 -11.61 -8.31
N GLN A 32 -24.55 -10.88 -9.29
CA GLN A 32 -25.97 -10.47 -9.26
C GLN A 32 -26.94 -11.66 -9.30
N ASN A 33 -26.61 -12.71 -10.05
CA ASN A 33 -27.44 -13.90 -10.18
C ASN A 33 -27.33 -14.88 -9.00
N ARG A 34 -26.39 -14.64 -8.06
CA ARG A 34 -26.15 -15.50 -6.89
C ARG A 34 -26.18 -14.65 -5.61
N PRO A 35 -27.37 -14.26 -5.13
CA PRO A 35 -27.51 -13.41 -3.95
C PRO A 35 -26.96 -14.06 -2.66
N ASP A 36 -26.91 -15.40 -2.61
CA ASP A 36 -26.40 -16.16 -1.47
C ASP A 36 -24.87 -16.41 -1.54
N MET A 37 -24.14 -15.73 -2.43
CA MET A 37 -22.69 -15.89 -2.55
C MET A 37 -21.97 -15.28 -1.34
N PRO A 38 -21.10 -16.03 -0.64
CA PRO A 38 -20.31 -15.50 0.46
C PRO A 38 -19.42 -14.32 0.01
N PRO A 39 -19.24 -13.27 0.83
CA PRO A 39 -18.42 -12.12 0.44
C PRO A 39 -16.96 -12.47 0.10
N GLU A 40 -16.37 -13.46 0.78
CA GLU A 40 -15.00 -13.95 0.51
C GLU A 40 -14.85 -14.58 -0.88
N ASP A 41 -15.90 -15.23 -1.39
CA ASP A 41 -15.93 -15.78 -2.75
C ASP A 41 -16.02 -14.65 -3.77
N ILE A 42 -16.77 -13.58 -3.45
CA ILE A 42 -16.86 -12.39 -4.30
C ILE A 42 -15.49 -11.72 -4.40
N VAL A 43 -14.78 -11.51 -3.28
CA VAL A 43 -13.44 -10.93 -3.27
C VAL A 43 -12.45 -11.85 -4.00
N SER A 44 -12.58 -13.17 -3.88
CA SER A 44 -11.76 -14.13 -4.63
C SER A 44 -11.92 -13.98 -6.16
N LEU A 45 -13.13 -13.64 -6.65
CA LEU A 45 -13.32 -13.32 -8.07
C LEU A 45 -12.62 -12.01 -8.45
N GLN A 46 -12.61 -11.01 -7.57
CA GLN A 46 -11.86 -9.76 -7.79
C GLN A 46 -10.35 -10.01 -7.81
N VAL A 47 -9.84 -10.90 -6.95
CA VAL A 47 -8.44 -11.37 -6.99
C VAL A 47 -8.10 -12.00 -8.34
N ALA A 48 -9.00 -12.80 -8.92
CA ALA A 48 -8.78 -13.37 -10.24
C ALA A 48 -8.76 -12.28 -11.33
N LEU A 49 -9.63 -11.26 -11.21
CA LEU A 49 -9.75 -10.17 -12.17
C LEU A 49 -8.53 -9.22 -12.15
N ILE A 50 -8.04 -8.84 -10.96
CA ILE A 50 -6.84 -7.99 -10.83
C ILE A 50 -5.59 -8.72 -11.38
N ASN A 51 -5.47 -10.03 -11.14
CA ASN A 51 -4.41 -10.85 -11.72
C ASN A 51 -4.52 -10.96 -13.25
N LEU A 52 -5.74 -11.03 -13.79
CA LEU A 52 -5.97 -11.02 -15.23
C LEU A 52 -5.54 -9.67 -15.82
N ALA A 53 -5.94 -8.56 -15.19
CA ALA A 53 -5.58 -7.22 -15.61
C ALA A 53 -4.06 -7.04 -15.68
N LEU A 54 -3.35 -7.36 -14.59
CA LEU A 54 -1.90 -7.22 -14.51
C LEU A 54 -1.14 -8.13 -15.49
N LYS A 55 -1.64 -9.35 -15.76
CA LYS A 55 -0.98 -10.28 -16.69
C LYS A 55 -1.25 -9.97 -18.16
N CYS A 56 -2.44 -9.48 -18.48
CA CYS A 56 -2.84 -9.25 -19.87
C CYS A 56 -2.60 -7.79 -20.31
N TYR A 57 -2.60 -6.86 -19.35
CA TYR A 57 -2.55 -5.42 -19.59
C TYR A 57 -1.65 -4.73 -18.53
N PRO A 58 -0.35 -5.05 -18.46
CA PRO A 58 0.54 -4.54 -17.41
C PRO A 58 0.66 -3.01 -17.38
N ASP A 59 0.52 -2.36 -18.54
CA ASP A 59 0.60 -0.89 -18.66
C ASP A 59 -0.69 -0.16 -18.23
N ARG A 60 -1.78 -0.91 -17.95
CA ARG A 60 -3.11 -0.36 -17.67
C ARG A 60 -3.40 -0.38 -16.18
N VAL A 61 -2.78 0.56 -15.47
CA VAL A 61 -2.99 0.78 -14.02
C VAL A 61 -4.47 1.11 -13.72
N ASP A 62 -5.16 1.75 -14.65
CA ASP A 62 -6.58 2.08 -14.56
C ASP A 62 -7.48 0.83 -14.45
N TYR A 63 -7.10 -0.29 -15.07
CA TYR A 63 -7.85 -1.55 -14.90
C TYR A 63 -7.69 -2.13 -13.50
N VAL A 64 -6.50 -1.99 -12.91
CA VAL A 64 -6.27 -2.41 -11.53
C VAL A 64 -7.12 -1.57 -10.58
N ASP A 65 -7.09 -0.25 -10.74
CA ASP A 65 -7.90 0.65 -9.91
C ASP A 65 -9.41 0.41 -10.11
N LYS A 66 -9.87 0.09 -11.34
CA LYS A 66 -11.27 -0.26 -11.59
C LYS A 66 -11.72 -1.51 -10.83
N VAL A 67 -10.83 -2.49 -10.64
CA VAL A 67 -11.12 -3.67 -9.82
C VAL A 67 -11.23 -3.29 -8.34
N LEU A 68 -10.38 -2.39 -7.87
CA LEU A 68 -10.45 -1.87 -6.50
C LEU A 68 -11.77 -1.10 -6.27
N GLU A 69 -12.12 -0.18 -7.17
CA GLU A 69 -13.40 0.55 -7.16
C GLU A 69 -14.59 -0.41 -7.11
N THR A 70 -14.61 -1.42 -7.98
CA THR A 70 -15.70 -2.41 -8.01
C THR A 70 -15.78 -3.19 -6.70
N THR A 71 -14.64 -3.48 -6.06
CA THR A 71 -14.59 -4.17 -4.77
C THR A 71 -15.17 -3.28 -3.65
N GLU A 72 -14.85 -1.99 -3.65
CA GLU A 72 -15.40 -1.00 -2.73
C GLU A 72 -16.92 -0.87 -2.89
N GLU A 73 -17.41 -0.74 -4.13
CA GLU A 73 -18.85 -0.69 -4.44
C GLU A 73 -19.59 -1.94 -3.91
N ILE A 74 -18.97 -3.12 -4.02
CA ILE A 74 -19.51 -4.37 -3.50
C ILE A 74 -19.59 -4.33 -1.96
N PHE A 75 -18.54 -3.87 -1.27
CA PHE A 75 -18.53 -3.78 0.18
C PHE A 75 -19.59 -2.81 0.70
N ASN A 76 -19.71 -1.65 0.06
CA ASN A 76 -20.75 -0.67 0.35
C ASN A 76 -22.16 -1.27 0.16
N ARG A 77 -22.40 -2.01 -0.92
CA ARG A 77 -23.69 -2.68 -1.15
C ARG A 77 -23.99 -3.75 -0.11
N LEU A 78 -22.97 -4.43 0.39
CA LEU A 78 -23.10 -5.47 1.43
C LEU A 78 -23.17 -4.88 2.86
N ASN A 79 -23.03 -3.56 3.02
CA ASN A 79 -22.89 -2.86 4.31
C ASN A 79 -21.78 -3.47 5.18
N LEU A 80 -20.63 -3.75 4.56
CA LEU A 80 -19.42 -4.17 5.27
C LEU A 80 -18.64 -2.92 5.66
N ASP A 81 -18.76 -2.45 6.90
CA ASP A 81 -18.08 -1.22 7.34
C ASP A 81 -16.77 -1.51 8.10
N HIS A 82 -16.64 -2.70 8.68
CA HIS A 82 -15.48 -3.11 9.46
C HIS A 82 -15.23 -4.61 9.30
N ILE A 83 -14.03 -4.97 8.85
CA ILE A 83 -13.65 -6.35 8.55
C ILE A 83 -12.59 -6.81 9.56
N GLU A 84 -13.00 -7.68 10.48
CA GLU A 84 -12.10 -8.30 11.46
C GLU A 84 -10.99 -9.11 10.77
N ASN A 85 -9.75 -8.98 11.24
CA ASN A 85 -8.56 -9.67 10.73
C ASN A 85 -8.72 -11.20 10.68
N SER A 86 -9.49 -11.77 11.60
CA SER A 86 -9.71 -13.22 11.66
C SER A 86 -10.61 -13.75 10.55
N SER A 87 -11.42 -12.88 9.92
CA SER A 87 -12.44 -13.24 8.94
C SER A 87 -11.84 -13.73 7.61
N ALA A 88 -12.59 -14.57 6.91
CA ALA A 88 -12.21 -15.03 5.57
C ALA A 88 -12.14 -13.87 4.56
N VAL A 89 -13.06 -12.90 4.68
CA VAL A 89 -13.09 -11.70 3.84
C VAL A 89 -11.82 -10.86 4.01
N SER A 90 -11.34 -10.68 5.25
CA SER A 90 -10.09 -9.95 5.52
C SER A 90 -8.89 -10.60 4.84
N LYS A 91 -8.77 -11.93 4.92
CA LYS A 91 -7.68 -12.68 4.28
C LYS A 91 -7.70 -12.53 2.76
N GLU A 92 -8.90 -12.54 2.18
CA GLU A 92 -9.08 -12.36 0.74
C GLU A 92 -8.83 -10.92 0.29
N LEU A 93 -9.26 -9.93 1.06
CA LEU A 93 -8.95 -8.52 0.80
C LEU A 93 -7.44 -8.25 0.93
N MET A 94 -6.80 -8.82 1.95
CA MET A 94 -5.34 -8.77 2.14
C MET A 94 -4.62 -9.34 0.92
N ARG A 95 -5.09 -10.48 0.40
CA ARG A 95 -4.54 -11.07 -0.82
C ARG A 95 -4.74 -10.17 -2.04
N LEU A 96 -5.93 -9.58 -2.19
CA LEU A 96 -6.27 -8.65 -3.27
C LEU A 96 -5.34 -7.43 -3.27
N MET A 97 -5.17 -6.79 -2.12
CA MET A 97 -4.38 -5.57 -1.99
C MET A 97 -2.87 -5.80 -2.06
N LYS A 98 -2.37 -6.99 -1.69
CA LYS A 98 -0.94 -7.34 -1.89
C LYS A 98 -0.56 -7.45 -3.36
N ILE A 99 -1.49 -7.82 -4.24
CA ILE A 99 -1.17 -8.05 -5.66
C ILE A 99 -0.61 -6.79 -6.35
N PRO A 100 -1.23 -5.60 -6.26
CA PRO A 100 -0.63 -4.35 -6.76
C PRO A 100 0.72 -4.02 -6.15
N VAL A 101 0.89 -4.24 -4.83
CA VAL A 101 2.15 -3.98 -4.12
C VAL A 101 3.28 -4.85 -4.69
N ASP A 102 3.03 -6.15 -4.84
CA ASP A 102 4.00 -7.13 -5.35
C ASP A 102 4.26 -6.97 -6.85
N SER A 103 3.25 -6.55 -7.62
CA SER A 103 3.35 -6.47 -9.08
C SER A 103 4.06 -5.19 -9.52
N TYR A 104 3.76 -4.06 -8.87
CA TYR A 104 4.41 -2.79 -9.21
C TYR A 104 5.77 -2.62 -8.54
N ASN A 105 5.96 -3.18 -7.34
CA ASN A 105 7.19 -3.02 -6.54
C ASN A 105 7.58 -1.55 -6.30
N ASN A 106 6.61 -0.65 -6.43
CA ASN A 106 6.78 0.78 -6.29
C ASN A 106 5.57 1.34 -5.53
N ILE A 107 5.79 1.68 -4.26
CA ILE A 107 4.78 2.26 -3.38
C ILE A 107 4.18 3.56 -3.96
N LEU A 108 4.93 4.33 -4.75
CA LEU A 108 4.44 5.56 -5.36
C LEU A 108 3.38 5.29 -6.43
N THR A 109 3.50 4.17 -7.17
CA THR A 109 2.47 3.74 -8.12
C THR A 109 1.23 3.25 -7.38
N VAL A 110 1.41 2.52 -6.28
CA VAL A 110 0.28 2.06 -5.45
C VAL A 110 -0.49 3.26 -4.86
N LEU A 111 0.20 4.32 -4.45
CA LEU A 111 -0.44 5.54 -3.96
C LEU A 111 -1.25 6.31 -5.02
N GLN A 112 -1.00 6.06 -6.32
CA GLN A 112 -1.79 6.66 -7.40
C GLN A 112 -3.11 5.94 -7.65
N LEU A 113 -3.31 4.76 -7.05
CA LEU A 113 -4.57 4.02 -7.11
C LEU A 113 -5.58 4.70 -6.17
N GLU A 114 -6.54 5.42 -6.75
CA GLU A 114 -7.52 6.24 -6.01
C GLU A 114 -8.33 5.39 -5.01
N HIS A 115 -8.59 4.12 -5.35
CA HIS A 115 -9.43 3.23 -4.55
C HIS A 115 -8.63 2.31 -3.61
N PHE A 116 -7.29 2.39 -3.60
CA PHE A 116 -6.46 1.59 -2.68
C PHE A 116 -6.59 2.08 -1.23
N GLY A 117 -6.54 3.40 -1.01
CA GLY A 117 -6.71 4.01 0.31
C GLY A 117 -8.09 3.72 0.93
N PRO A 118 -9.20 3.98 0.21
CA PRO A 118 -10.54 3.63 0.68
C PRO A 118 -10.69 2.15 1.06
N LEU A 119 -10.19 1.22 0.24
CA LEU A 119 -10.22 -0.22 0.59
C LEU A 119 -9.41 -0.56 1.84
N PHE A 120 -8.30 0.15 2.06
CA PHE A 120 -7.48 -0.01 3.26
C PHE A 120 -8.27 0.30 4.55
N GLU A 121 -9.23 1.22 4.48
CA GLU A 121 -10.01 1.66 5.64
C GLU A 121 -10.97 0.60 6.20
N TYR A 122 -11.38 -0.38 5.38
CA TYR A 122 -12.24 -1.48 5.84
C TYR A 122 -11.54 -2.46 6.80
N PHE A 123 -10.20 -2.49 6.79
CA PHE A 123 -9.44 -3.35 7.70
C PHE A 123 -9.56 -2.88 9.15
N ASP A 124 -9.56 -3.85 10.08
CA ASP A 124 -9.28 -3.55 11.48
C ASP A 124 -7.81 -3.15 11.71
N PHE A 125 -7.52 -2.72 12.94
CA PHE A 125 -6.16 -2.28 13.30
C PHE A 125 -5.08 -3.34 13.03
N ALA A 126 -5.36 -4.61 13.35
CA ALA A 126 -4.38 -5.69 13.21
C ALA A 126 -4.05 -5.95 11.72
N ALA A 127 -5.07 -5.97 10.86
CA ALA A 127 -4.88 -6.12 9.43
C ALA A 127 -4.22 -4.87 8.81
N LYS A 128 -4.62 -3.65 9.20
CA LYS A 128 -3.94 -2.41 8.77
C LYS A 128 -2.47 -2.40 9.14
N LYS A 129 -2.11 -2.82 10.35
CA LYS A 129 -0.72 -2.90 10.84
C LYS A 129 0.11 -3.92 10.04
N SER A 130 -0.47 -5.09 9.77
CA SER A 130 0.16 -6.15 8.96
C SER A 130 0.40 -5.70 7.52
N MET A 131 -0.62 -5.11 6.87
CA MET A 131 -0.48 -4.57 5.52
C MET A 131 0.50 -3.40 5.45
N SER A 132 0.48 -2.50 6.45
CA SER A 132 1.43 -1.39 6.55
C SER A 132 2.86 -1.91 6.57
N SER A 133 3.13 -2.90 7.42
CA SER A 133 4.47 -3.51 7.53
C SER A 133 4.88 -4.15 6.20
N TYR A 134 3.95 -4.83 5.53
CA TYR A 134 4.18 -5.43 4.22
C TYR A 134 4.56 -4.40 3.15
N ILE A 135 3.82 -3.28 3.09
CA ILE A 135 4.08 -2.17 2.16
C ILE A 135 5.47 -1.56 2.41
N ILE A 136 5.85 -1.34 3.67
CA ILE A 136 7.16 -0.78 4.01
C ILE A 136 8.30 -1.75 3.69
N VAL A 137 8.14 -3.04 3.97
CA VAL A 137 9.13 -4.07 3.58
C VAL A 137 9.31 -4.08 2.06
N ASN A 138 8.22 -4.10 1.28
CA ASN A 138 8.31 -4.05 -0.18
C ASN A 138 9.04 -2.79 -0.68
N ALA A 139 8.75 -1.61 -0.12
CA ALA A 139 9.43 -0.37 -0.49
C ALA A 139 10.94 -0.41 -0.15
N LEU A 140 11.32 -1.02 0.98
CA LEU A 140 12.70 -1.20 1.41
C LEU A 140 13.46 -2.20 0.55
N ASP A 141 12.85 -3.33 0.22
CA ASP A 141 13.47 -4.38 -0.58
C ASP A 141 13.73 -3.92 -2.03
N ASN A 142 12.95 -2.97 -2.53
CA ASN A 142 13.09 -2.37 -3.86
C ASN A 142 13.83 -1.02 -3.88
N ASP A 143 14.33 -0.53 -2.73
CA ASP A 143 15.04 0.75 -2.56
C ASP A 143 14.33 1.98 -3.20
N ILE A 144 13.00 2.03 -3.06
CA ILE A 144 12.18 3.07 -3.71
C ILE A 144 12.39 4.42 -3.04
N LYS A 145 12.98 5.38 -3.76
CA LYS A 145 13.18 6.75 -3.27
C LYS A 145 11.84 7.50 -3.19
N ILE A 146 11.69 8.29 -2.13
CA ILE A 146 10.53 9.14 -1.87
C ILE A 146 10.98 10.60 -1.96
N PRO A 147 10.94 11.22 -3.16
CA PRO A 147 11.56 12.51 -3.44
C PRO A 147 10.73 13.75 -3.08
N SER A 148 9.49 13.62 -2.56
CA SER A 148 8.67 14.79 -2.23
C SER A 148 8.04 14.72 -0.84
N GLN A 149 7.75 15.88 -0.25
CA GLN A 149 7.08 15.97 1.05
C GLN A 149 5.65 15.39 0.97
N GLU A 150 4.96 15.60 -0.15
CA GLU A 150 3.59 15.13 -0.37
C GLU A 150 3.54 13.60 -0.41
N GLN A 151 4.55 12.97 -1.01
CA GLN A 151 4.68 11.52 -1.03
C GLN A 151 5.02 10.97 0.36
N VAL A 152 5.88 11.65 1.14
CA VAL A 152 6.13 11.28 2.54
C VAL A 152 4.85 11.36 3.36
N ASP A 153 4.10 12.45 3.24
CA ASP A 153 2.82 12.61 3.95
C ASP A 153 1.84 11.50 3.56
N ALA A 154 1.68 11.21 2.26
CA ALA A 154 0.79 10.15 1.78
C ALA A 154 1.19 8.76 2.30
N ILE A 155 2.48 8.41 2.25
CA ILE A 155 2.96 7.12 2.75
C ILE A 155 2.75 7.01 4.26
N LEU A 156 3.15 8.02 5.03
CA LEU A 156 3.06 7.97 6.50
C LEU A 156 1.60 7.99 6.99
N ASN A 157 0.68 8.60 6.24
CA ASN A 157 -0.76 8.48 6.50
C ASN A 157 -1.28 7.07 6.18
N LEU A 158 -0.88 6.47 5.05
CA LEU A 158 -1.27 5.11 4.70
C LEU A 158 -0.79 4.08 5.75
N VAL A 159 0.44 4.27 6.26
CA VAL A 159 1.02 3.40 7.30
C VAL A 159 0.90 3.96 8.71
N ALA A 160 -0.10 4.82 8.95
CA ALA A 160 -0.35 5.45 10.25
C ALA A 160 -0.34 4.48 11.46
N PRO A 161 -0.84 3.22 11.37
CA PRO A 161 -0.75 2.25 12.47
C PRO A 161 0.67 1.98 12.98
N LEU A 162 1.69 2.19 12.15
CA LEU A 162 3.10 2.05 12.52
C LEU A 162 3.72 3.37 13.02
N VAL A 163 3.11 4.50 12.70
CA VAL A 163 3.63 5.86 12.98
C VAL A 163 3.16 6.36 14.33
N CYS A 164 1.87 6.24 14.65
CA CYS A 164 1.27 6.73 15.88
C CYS A 164 0.19 5.79 16.42
N ASP A 165 -0.16 5.95 17.69
CA ASP A 165 -1.25 5.19 18.30
C ASP A 165 -2.58 5.52 17.63
N GLN A 166 -3.34 4.48 17.29
CA GLN A 166 -4.62 4.61 16.61
C GLN A 166 -5.78 4.47 17.59
N GLU A 167 -6.90 5.11 17.28
CA GLU A 167 -8.14 4.89 18.04
C GLU A 167 -8.58 3.42 17.91
N GLY A 168 -8.89 2.77 19.03
CA GLY A 168 -9.26 1.35 19.06
C GLY A 168 -8.08 0.37 19.07
N GLN A 169 -6.83 0.85 19.15
CA GLN A 169 -5.67 -0.02 19.32
C GLN A 169 -5.71 -0.76 20.68
N PRO A 170 -5.53 -2.10 20.71
CA PRO A 170 -5.39 -2.85 21.97
C PRO A 170 -4.11 -2.42 22.72
N GLN A 171 -4.22 -2.13 24.02
CA GLN A 171 -3.09 -1.64 24.83
C GLN A 171 -2.27 -2.77 25.49
N ASP A 172 -2.86 -3.94 25.70
CA ASP A 172 -2.31 -4.94 26.63
C ASP A 172 -1.49 -6.08 25.97
N ASP A 173 -1.42 -6.15 24.63
CA ASP A 173 -0.83 -7.27 23.89
C ASP A 173 0.28 -6.85 22.90
N ILE A 174 1.13 -5.89 23.27
CA ILE A 174 2.27 -5.50 22.43
C ILE A 174 3.49 -6.36 22.77
N ASP A 175 3.83 -7.30 21.90
CA ASP A 175 5.11 -8.00 21.98
C ASP A 175 6.26 -7.00 21.74
N PRO A 176 7.20 -6.83 22.70
CA PRO A 176 8.31 -5.90 22.56
C PRO A 176 9.23 -6.19 21.38
N GLU A 177 9.39 -7.45 20.98
CA GLU A 177 10.25 -7.86 19.87
C GLU A 177 9.61 -7.48 18.53
N ASP A 178 8.35 -7.88 18.32
CA ASP A 178 7.58 -7.51 17.12
C ASP A 178 7.49 -5.98 16.97
N PHE A 179 7.22 -5.28 18.08
CA PHE A 179 7.18 -3.81 18.06
C PHE A 179 8.54 -3.19 17.70
N ALA A 180 9.64 -3.75 18.21
CA ALA A 180 10.97 -3.26 17.87
C ALA A 180 11.32 -3.51 16.40
N GLU A 181 10.92 -4.64 15.83
CA GLU A 181 11.09 -4.94 14.41
C GLU A 181 10.33 -3.94 13.54
N GLU A 182 9.04 -3.74 13.82
CA GLU A 182 8.18 -2.77 13.12
C GLU A 182 8.76 -1.34 13.16
N GLN A 183 9.19 -0.89 14.34
CA GLN A 183 9.79 0.44 14.48
C GLN A 183 11.17 0.52 13.81
N GLY A 184 11.89 -0.60 13.75
CA GLY A 184 13.11 -0.75 12.95
C GLY A 184 12.86 -0.53 11.46
N LEU A 185 11.75 -1.07 10.91
CA LEU A 185 11.32 -0.82 9.53
C LEU A 185 11.08 0.66 9.28
N MET A 186 10.36 1.34 10.18
CA MET A 186 10.11 2.78 10.08
C MET A 186 11.40 3.61 10.16
N GLY A 187 12.35 3.20 11.01
CA GLY A 187 13.68 3.80 11.07
C GLY A 187 14.46 3.64 9.75
N ARG A 188 14.34 2.48 9.09
CA ARG A 188 14.96 2.23 7.78
C ARG A 188 14.28 3.01 6.67
N LEU A 189 12.95 3.16 6.71
CA LEU A 189 12.15 3.91 5.73
C LEU A 189 12.62 5.35 5.58
N ILE A 190 13.09 5.99 6.66
CA ILE A 190 13.65 7.35 6.62
C ILE A 190 14.82 7.45 5.64
N ASN A 191 15.59 6.37 5.42
CA ASN A 191 16.68 6.38 4.45
C ASN A 191 16.19 6.38 3.00
N LEU A 192 14.93 6.03 2.73
CA LEU A 192 14.33 6.12 1.40
C LEU A 192 13.84 7.53 1.07
N MET A 193 13.66 8.38 2.09
CA MET A 193 13.18 9.76 1.96
C MET A 193 14.31 10.68 1.48
N GLN A 194 14.53 10.69 0.16
CA GLN A 194 15.65 11.38 -0.48
C GLN A 194 15.17 12.23 -1.65
N ALA A 195 15.48 13.54 -1.62
CA ALA A 195 15.29 14.46 -2.72
C ALA A 195 16.62 14.85 -3.38
N GLU A 196 16.53 15.29 -4.64
CA GLU A 196 17.69 15.76 -5.40
C GLU A 196 18.20 17.11 -4.87
N ASP A 197 17.30 18.04 -4.57
CA ASP A 197 17.62 19.37 -4.06
C ASP A 197 17.58 19.45 -2.52
N ALA A 198 18.37 20.37 -1.96
CA ALA A 198 18.50 20.51 -0.51
C ALA A 198 17.23 21.04 0.16
N ASP A 199 16.49 21.92 -0.51
CA ASP A 199 15.28 22.55 0.04
C ASP A 199 14.13 21.54 0.11
N GLN A 200 13.92 20.73 -0.92
CA GLN A 200 12.96 19.64 -0.91
C GLN A 200 13.35 18.57 0.11
N GLN A 201 14.65 18.29 0.29
CA GLN A 201 15.10 17.40 1.37
C GLN A 201 14.75 17.98 2.75
N TYR A 202 14.89 19.29 2.96
CA TYR A 202 14.47 19.95 4.20
C TYR A 202 12.96 19.82 4.43
N LEU A 203 12.14 20.01 3.40
CA LEU A 203 10.69 19.84 3.47
C LEU A 203 10.30 18.40 3.83
N ILE A 204 10.92 17.41 3.18
CA ILE A 204 10.77 15.98 3.47
C ILE A 204 11.06 15.67 4.94
N LEU A 205 12.21 16.12 5.44
CA LEU A 205 12.62 15.84 6.82
C LEU A 205 11.69 16.52 7.82
N ASN A 206 11.18 17.71 7.50
CA ASN A 206 10.18 18.38 8.33
C ASN A 206 8.83 17.65 8.34
N ALA A 207 8.36 17.15 7.20
CA ALA A 207 7.14 16.34 7.13
C ALA A 207 7.30 15.06 7.97
N ALA A 208 8.38 14.31 7.76
CA ALA A 208 8.70 13.13 8.55
C ALA A 208 8.79 13.43 10.06
N ARG A 209 9.44 14.55 10.45
CA ARG A 209 9.54 15.00 11.85
C ARG A 209 8.18 15.27 12.49
N LYS A 210 7.23 15.84 11.74
CA LYS A 210 5.86 16.09 12.24
C LYS A 210 5.13 14.78 12.51
N HIS A 211 5.16 13.85 11.55
CA HIS A 211 4.53 12.53 11.69
C HIS A 211 5.14 11.70 12.83
N PHE A 212 6.45 11.49 12.81
CA PHE A 212 7.12 10.68 13.85
C PHE A 212 7.09 11.35 15.23
N GLY A 213 7.00 12.67 15.29
CA GLY A 213 6.82 13.41 16.55
C GLY A 213 5.51 13.07 17.27
N ASN A 214 4.48 12.64 16.54
CA ASN A 214 3.20 12.20 17.10
C ASN A 214 3.23 10.73 17.56
N GLY A 215 4.31 9.98 17.31
CA GLY A 215 4.40 8.55 17.60
C GLY A 215 4.58 8.16 19.07
N GLY A 216 4.73 9.16 19.94
CA GLY A 216 4.94 8.97 21.38
C GLY A 216 6.33 8.42 21.75
N ASN A 217 6.59 8.34 23.06
CA ASN A 217 7.93 8.02 23.59
C ASN A 217 8.44 6.63 23.14
N MET A 218 7.54 5.67 22.91
CA MET A 218 7.91 4.31 22.54
C MET A 218 8.43 4.19 21.10
N ARG A 219 7.92 4.99 20.17
CA ARG A 219 8.32 4.96 18.73
C ARG A 219 9.46 5.91 18.42
N ILE A 220 9.42 7.11 19.01
CA ILE A 220 10.40 8.19 18.78
C ILE A 220 11.84 7.71 19.03
N LYS A 221 12.07 6.82 20.00
CA LYS A 221 13.42 6.27 20.26
C LYS A 221 14.02 5.49 19.08
N TYR A 222 13.20 5.02 18.14
CA TYR A 222 13.64 4.30 16.94
C TYR A 222 13.70 5.20 15.70
N THR A 223 12.73 6.11 15.54
CA THR A 223 12.57 6.90 14.32
C THR A 223 13.29 8.25 14.36
N LEU A 224 13.45 8.86 15.53
CA LEU A 224 14.11 10.16 15.64
C LEU A 224 15.64 10.09 15.42
N PRO A 225 16.38 9.08 15.92
CA PRO A 225 17.81 8.98 15.65
C PRO A 225 18.15 8.97 14.14
N PRO A 226 17.58 8.10 13.28
CA PRO A 226 17.86 8.14 11.85
C PRO A 226 17.44 9.47 11.20
N LEU A 227 16.36 10.09 11.67
CA LEU A 227 15.94 11.41 11.18
C LEU A 227 16.96 12.50 11.52
N VAL A 228 17.53 12.48 12.73
CA VAL A 228 18.60 13.41 13.14
C VAL A 228 19.85 13.19 12.30
N PHE A 229 20.24 11.95 12.01
CA PHE A 229 21.36 11.67 11.12
C PHE A 229 21.10 12.16 9.69
N ALA A 230 19.87 12.03 9.18
CA ALA A 230 19.50 12.56 7.87
C ALA A 230 19.55 14.10 7.84
N ALA A 231 19.06 14.77 8.89
CA ALA A 231 19.16 16.22 9.04
C ALA A 231 20.62 16.69 9.18
N TYR A 232 21.46 15.92 9.88
CA TYR A 232 22.89 16.21 10.00
C TYR A 232 23.58 16.15 8.64
N LYS A 233 23.31 15.12 7.82
CA LYS A 233 23.82 15.04 6.44
C LYS A 233 23.37 16.24 5.60
N LEU A 234 22.11 16.65 5.70
CA LEU A 234 21.59 17.81 4.99
C LEU A 234 22.31 19.11 5.40
N ALA A 235 22.67 19.27 6.68
CA ALA A 235 23.42 20.43 7.15
C ALA A 235 24.80 20.55 6.47
N PHE A 236 25.50 19.42 6.21
CA PHE A 236 26.73 19.44 5.43
C PHE A 236 26.49 19.81 3.97
N LYS A 237 25.42 19.29 3.36
CA LYS A 237 25.05 19.64 1.97
C LYS A 237 24.80 21.15 1.83
N TYR A 238 24.13 21.79 2.79
CA TYR A 238 23.96 23.25 2.79
C TYR A 238 25.29 24.00 2.95
N LYS A 239 26.20 23.50 3.78
CA LYS A 239 27.53 24.10 3.94
C LYS A 239 28.34 24.01 2.64
N GLU A 240 28.31 22.88 1.96
CA GLU A 240 29.00 22.70 0.67
C GLU A 240 28.45 23.65 -0.39
N LEU A 241 27.12 23.85 -0.43
CA LEU A 241 26.47 24.81 -1.34
C LEU A 241 26.77 26.28 -1.01
N GLU A 242 27.14 26.61 0.23
CA GLU A 242 27.58 27.96 0.61
C GLU A 242 29.02 28.25 0.12
N GLU A 243 29.83 27.21 -0.05
CA GLU A 243 31.23 27.31 -0.48
C GLU A 243 31.37 27.36 -2.03
N GLU A 244 30.31 27.07 -2.79
CA GLU A 244 30.21 27.17 -4.26
C GLU A 244 29.72 28.55 -4.75
#